data_AF-A0A925QGL0-F1
#
_entry.id   AF-A0A925QGL0-F1
#
_cell.length_a   1.000
_cell.length_b   1.000
_cell.length_c   1.000
_cell.angle_alpha   90.00
_cell.angle_beta   90.00
_cell.angle_gamma   90.00
#
_symmetry.space_group_name_H-M   'P 1'
#
loop_
_entity.id
_entity.type
_entity.pdbx_description
1 polymer ?
#
loop_
_entity_poly.entity_id
_entity_poly.type
_entity_poly.pdbx_seq_one_letter_code
_entity_poly.pdbx_strand_id
1 'polypeptide(L)'
;MKYLLNLPILIAGLFLLQSCTKTESDFTEPRQEKITVNASTLNVTTGTAVSFSVLSSINNNNITPESKIYVNGNLITGNSFTFTDPGNFAVYAT
;
A
#
# COMPACT_ATOMS: atom_id res chain seq x y z
N MET A 1 1.52 4.48 73.41
CA MET A 1 0.17 4.15 72.92
C MET A 1 0.15 4.37 71.42
N LYS A 2 -0.35 3.36 70.70
CA LYS A 2 -0.44 3.27 69.24
C LYS A 2 -1.32 4.41 68.70
N TYR A 3 -0.78 5.25 67.83
CA TYR A 3 -1.60 6.19 67.07
C TYR A 3 -2.33 5.38 65.99
N LEU A 4 -3.61 5.10 66.29
CA LEU A 4 -4.58 4.47 65.40
C LEU A 4 -4.77 5.37 64.18
N LEU A 5 -4.04 5.08 63.11
CA LEU A 5 -4.22 5.71 61.81
C LEU A 5 -5.64 5.37 61.32
N ASN A 6 -6.50 6.38 61.26
CA ASN A 6 -7.91 6.25 60.90
C ASN A 6 -8.03 5.75 59.45
N LEU A 7 -8.58 4.55 59.30
CA LEU A 7 -8.63 3.74 58.08
C LEU A 7 -9.60 4.19 56.95
N PRO A 8 -10.55 5.16 57.08
CA PRO A 8 -11.51 5.37 56.00
C PRO A 8 -11.03 6.37 54.91
N ILE A 9 -9.96 7.13 55.14
CA ILE A 9 -9.51 8.17 54.19
C ILE A 9 -8.69 7.59 53.02
N LEU A 10 -8.10 6.40 53.19
CA LEU A 10 -7.30 5.77 52.14
C LEU A 10 -8.14 5.12 51.02
N ILE A 11 -9.44 4.92 51.23
CA ILE A 11 -10.32 4.20 50.28
C ILE A 11 -11.03 5.15 49.30
N ALA A 12 -11.17 6.43 49.65
CA ALA A 12 -11.86 7.42 48.81
C ALA A 12 -11.01 7.95 47.62
N GLY A 13 -9.70 7.69 47.61
CA GLY A 13 -8.78 8.17 46.56
C GLY A 13 -8.63 7.24 45.35
N LEU A 14 -9.16 6.01 45.40
CA LEU A 14 -8.87 4.97 44.39
C LEU A 14 -9.91 4.87 43.28
N PHE A 15 -10.91 5.76 43.22
CA PHE A 15 -12.02 5.68 42.26
C PHE A 15 -11.99 6.72 41.12
N LEU A 16 -10.92 7.51 40.97
CA LEU A 16 -10.84 8.58 39.96
C LEU A 16 -9.98 8.24 38.72
N LEU A 17 -9.54 6.99 38.53
CA LEU A 17 -8.69 6.61 37.39
C LEU A 17 -9.39 5.74 36.31
N GLN A 18 -10.72 5.61 36.32
CA GLN A 18 -11.43 4.77 35.35
C GLN A 18 -12.30 5.56 34.35
N SER A 19 -11.84 6.71 33.85
CA SER A 19 -12.51 7.33 32.71
C SER A 19 -11.52 7.86 31.67
N CYS A 20 -10.70 6.95 31.16
CA CYS A 20 -10.37 6.96 29.74
C CYS A 20 -11.20 5.85 29.10
N THR A 21 -12.42 6.18 28.68
CA THR A 21 -13.12 5.38 27.68
C THR A 21 -12.22 5.40 26.44
N LYS A 22 -11.46 4.31 26.23
CA LYS A 22 -10.75 4.08 24.97
C LYS A 22 -11.82 3.94 23.90
N THR A 23 -12.18 5.07 23.30
CA THR A 23 -12.85 5.07 22.02
C THR A 23 -11.77 4.63 21.05
N GLU A 24 -11.81 3.37 20.64
CA GLU A 24 -11.10 2.92 19.45
C GLU A 24 -11.73 3.67 18.28
N SER A 25 -11.16 4.84 17.99
CA SER A 25 -11.48 5.60 16.79
C SER A 25 -11.02 4.73 15.64
N ASP A 26 -11.97 4.03 15.02
CA ASP A 26 -11.80 3.37 13.72
C ASP A 26 -11.53 4.46 12.68
N PHE A 27 -10.29 4.91 12.66
CA PHE A 27 -9.78 5.84 11.69
C PHE A 27 -9.47 5.04 10.44
N THR A 28 -10.46 4.89 9.57
CA THR A 28 -10.24 4.41 8.20
C THR A 28 -9.59 5.57 7.43
N GLU A 29 -8.27 5.73 7.59
CA GLU A 29 -7.51 6.69 6.79
C GLU A 29 -7.70 6.33 5.31
N PRO A 30 -8.00 7.30 4.42
CA PRO A 30 -8.17 7.00 3.01
C PRO A 30 -6.88 6.39 2.46
N ARG A 31 -6.91 5.10 2.19
CA ARG A 31 -5.77 4.35 1.68
C ARG A 31 -5.52 4.80 0.24
N GLN A 32 -4.49 5.62 0.04
CA GLN A 32 -4.06 5.96 -1.32
C GLN A 32 -3.59 4.69 -2.03
N GLU A 33 -4.33 4.27 -3.04
CA GLU A 33 -3.94 3.16 -3.90
C GLU A 33 -2.93 3.67 -4.94
N LYS A 34 -1.76 3.03 -4.96
CA LYS A 34 -0.74 3.24 -5.99
C LYS A 34 -0.59 1.94 -6.76
N ILE A 35 -0.26 2.06 -8.05
CA ILE A 35 0.07 0.92 -8.88
C ILE A 35 1.55 1.00 -9.27
N THR A 36 2.20 -0.16 -9.38
CA THR A 36 3.58 -0.28 -9.85
C THR A 36 3.60 -1.10 -11.12
N VAL A 37 4.31 -0.62 -12.15
CA VAL A 37 4.57 -1.39 -13.37
C VAL A 37 5.96 -2.00 -13.29
N ASN A 38 6.04 -3.31 -13.46
CA ASN A 38 7.27 -4.07 -13.52
C ASN A 38 7.46 -4.61 -14.94
N ALA A 39 8.69 -4.51 -15.45
CA ALA A 39 9.08 -5.15 -16.70
C ALA A 39 9.95 -6.38 -16.39
N SER A 40 9.85 -7.43 -17.21
CA SER A 40 10.69 -8.62 -17.08
C SER A 40 12.18 -8.31 -17.28
N THR A 41 12.49 -7.26 -18.03
CA THR A 41 13.82 -6.67 -18.16
C THR A 41 13.70 -5.18 -18.51
N LEU A 42 14.69 -4.39 -18.11
CA LEU A 42 14.80 -2.97 -18.47
C LEU A 42 15.70 -2.74 -19.69
N ASN A 43 16.57 -3.70 -20.02
CA ASN A 43 17.43 -3.67 -21.19
C ASN A 43 17.06 -4.84 -22.10
N VAL A 44 16.79 -4.57 -23.37
CA VAL A 44 16.26 -5.55 -24.31
C VAL A 44 16.96 -5.43 -25.66
N THR A 45 17.25 -6.57 -26.28
CA THR A 45 17.67 -6.63 -27.69
C THR A 45 16.44 -6.53 -28.57
N THR A 46 16.50 -5.70 -29.60
CA THR A 46 15.42 -5.54 -30.58
C THR A 46 14.92 -6.89 -31.11
N GLY A 47 13.61 -7.04 -31.27
CA GLY A 47 12.96 -8.29 -31.69
C GLY A 47 12.63 -9.24 -30.54
N THR A 48 13.02 -8.92 -29.30
CA THR A 48 12.66 -9.71 -28.11
C THR A 48 11.42 -9.13 -27.44
N ALA A 49 10.50 -10.01 -27.01
CA ALA A 49 9.33 -9.61 -26.24
C ALA A 49 9.69 -9.36 -24.76
N VAL A 50 9.16 -8.27 -24.21
CA VAL A 50 9.21 -7.95 -22.77
C VAL A 50 7.81 -8.10 -22.22
N SER A 51 7.68 -8.77 -21.07
CA SER A 51 6.42 -8.90 -20.36
C SER A 51 6.35 -7.90 -19.21
N PHE A 52 5.15 -7.38 -18.98
CA PHE A 52 4.85 -6.41 -17.94
C PHE A 52 3.89 -7.01 -16.91
N SER A 53 4.04 -6.61 -15.66
CA SER A 53 3.07 -6.84 -14.60
C SER A 53 2.73 -5.53 -13.89
N VAL A 54 1.49 -5.42 -13.44
CA VAL A 54 0.98 -4.28 -12.68
C VAL A 54 0.53 -4.76 -11.31
N LEU A 55 1.09 -4.17 -10.26
CA LEU A 55 0.83 -4.55 -8.87
C LEU A 55 0.21 -3.40 -8.07
N SER A 56 -0.84 -3.68 -7.31
CA SER A 56 -1.43 -2.73 -6.35
C SER A 56 -0.56 -2.62 -5.09
N SER A 57 -0.37 -1.41 -4.58
CA SER A 57 0.31 -1.15 -3.31
C SER A 57 -0.50 -1.57 -2.08
N ILE A 58 -1.75 -2.03 -2.26
CA ILE A 58 -2.61 -2.41 -1.14
C ILE A 58 -2.18 -3.72 -0.49
N ASN A 59 -1.77 -4.67 -1.31
CA ASN A 59 -1.52 -6.04 -0.91
C ASN A 59 -0.57 -6.75 -1.89
N ASN A 60 0.10 -5.99 -2.77
CA ASN A 60 0.90 -6.52 -3.86
C ASN A 60 0.09 -7.45 -4.78
N ASN A 61 -1.24 -7.26 -4.86
CA ASN A 61 -2.08 -8.01 -5.78
C ASN A 61 -1.68 -7.72 -7.21
N ASN A 62 -1.65 -8.78 -8.01
CA ASN A 62 -1.55 -8.67 -9.45
C ASN A 62 -2.88 -8.16 -10.01
N ILE A 63 -2.83 -6.94 -10.56
CA ILE A 63 -3.95 -6.27 -11.23
C ILE A 63 -3.69 -6.09 -12.73
N THR A 64 -2.72 -6.83 -13.28
CA THR A 64 -2.36 -6.79 -14.70
C THR A 64 -3.58 -7.06 -15.61
N PRO A 65 -4.46 -8.05 -15.32
CA PRO A 65 -5.62 -8.33 -16.17
C PRO A 65 -6.61 -7.16 -16.28
N GLU A 66 -6.70 -6.32 -15.26
CA GLU A 66 -7.61 -5.17 -15.18
C GLU A 66 -6.96 -3.88 -15.71
N SER A 67 -5.64 -3.87 -15.89
CA SER A 67 -4.86 -2.68 -16.23
C SER A 67 -4.78 -2.44 -17.73
N LYS A 68 -4.72 -1.18 -18.14
CA LYS A 68 -4.32 -0.78 -19.50
C LYS A 68 -2.85 -0.42 -19.50
N ILE A 69 -2.05 -1.06 -20.36
CA ILE A 69 -0.60 -0.82 -20.46
C ILE A 69 -0.30 -0.02 -21.73
N TYR A 70 0.56 0.98 -21.62
CA TYR A 70 0.93 1.86 -22.70
C TYR A 70 2.44 1.84 -22.93
N VAL A 71 2.86 1.81 -24.19
CA VAL A 71 4.26 1.94 -24.62
C VAL A 71 4.38 3.17 -25.53
N ASN A 72 5.19 4.15 -25.12
CA ASN A 72 5.28 5.47 -25.77
C ASN A 72 3.90 6.13 -25.97
N GLY A 73 2.98 5.94 -25.01
CA GLY A 73 1.62 6.49 -25.05
C GLY A 73 0.63 5.68 -25.89
N ASN A 74 1.06 4.64 -26.60
CA ASN A 74 0.16 3.76 -27.35
C ASN A 74 -0.28 2.59 -26.47
N LEU A 75 -1.60 2.39 -26.38
CA LEU A 75 -2.18 1.23 -25.71
C LEU A 75 -1.75 -0.06 -26.43
N ILE A 76 -1.22 -1.03 -25.69
CA ILE A 76 -0.86 -2.34 -26.23
C ILE A 76 -1.97 -3.37 -25.96
N THR A 77 -2.02 -4.42 -26.76
CA THR A 77 -2.88 -5.59 -26.50
C THR A 77 -2.15 -6.58 -25.61
N GLY A 78 -2.78 -6.99 -24.51
CA GLY A 78 -2.16 -7.88 -23.53
C GLY A 78 -1.11 -7.16 -22.69
N ASN A 79 -0.17 -7.93 -22.13
CA ASN A 79 0.85 -7.42 -21.21
C ASN A 79 2.28 -7.67 -21.71
N SER A 80 2.48 -7.92 -23.01
CA SER A 80 3.80 -8.08 -23.60
C SER A 80 3.97 -7.19 -24.82
N PHE A 81 5.18 -6.68 -25.03
CA PHE A 81 5.51 -5.84 -26.18
C PHE A 81 6.88 -6.22 -26.76
N THR A 82 6.97 -6.29 -28.08
CA THR A 82 8.23 -6.54 -28.80
C THR A 82 8.77 -5.22 -29.33
N PHE A 83 9.91 -4.79 -28.80
CA PHE A 83 10.58 -3.57 -29.26
C PHE A 83 11.34 -3.86 -30.55
N THR A 84 10.96 -3.22 -31.65
CA THR A 84 11.59 -3.42 -32.98
C THR A 84 12.67 -2.39 -33.27
N ASP A 85 12.60 -1.23 -32.64
CA ASP A 85 13.51 -0.11 -32.87
C ASP A 85 14.40 0.13 -31.64
N PRO A 86 15.68 0.51 -31.83
CA PRO A 86 16.55 0.87 -30.72
C PRO A 86 16.13 2.22 -30.13
N GLY A 87 16.21 2.34 -28.81
CA GLY A 87 15.96 3.61 -28.11
C GLY A 87 15.38 3.41 -26.72
N ASN A 88 14.96 4.53 -26.12
CA ASN A 88 14.29 4.54 -24.83
C ASN A 88 12.78 4.58 -25.03
N PHE A 89 12.07 3.75 -24.28
CA PHE A 89 10.62 3.65 -24.35
C PHE A 89 10.01 3.93 -22.98
N ALA A 90 9.00 4.80 -22.95
CA ALA A 90 8.22 5.06 -21.76
C ALA A 90 7.12 4.00 -21.63
N VAL A 91 7.05 3.34 -20.48
CA VAL A 91 6.00 2.35 -20.18
C VAL A 91 5.26 2.75 -18.92
N TYR A 92 3.93 2.77 -18.99
CA TYR A 92 3.06 3.08 -17.85
C TYR A 92 1.75 2.30 -17.95
N ALA A 93 1.00 2.28 -16.85
CA ALA A 93 -0.32 1.65 -16.78
C ALA A 93 -1.34 2.57 -16.11
N THR A 94 -2.63 2.29 -16.36
CA THR A 94 -3.79 2.94 -15.73
C THR A 94 -4.82 1.90 -15.32
#